data_AF-A0A8S3HT50-F1
#
_entry.id   AF-A0A8S3HT50-F1
#
_cell.length_a   1.000
_cell.length_b   1.000
_cell.length_c   1.000
_cell.angle_alpha   90.00
_cell.angle_beta   90.00
_cell.angle_gamma   90.00
#
_symmetry.space_group_name_H-M   'P 1'
#
loop_
_entity.id
_entity.type
_entity.pdbx_description
1 polymer ?
#
loop_
_entity_poly.entity_id
_entity_poly.type
_entity_poly.pdbx_seq_one_letter_code
_entity_poly.pdbx_strand_id
1 'polypeptide(L)'
;ASIRAMDAIQNFTAHLSIPVPETFIVGGASKRGWTTWNAASVDPKRVIGATPIVMDLLNLQSNLHHLYRSLVGWTFALKDFYALDIFPFIDTDNFTQMAKIIDPFNYFNRYKSIKTLQIQTTGDEFFLLDNEICSLPS
;
A
#
# COMPACT_ATOMS: atom_id res chain seq x y z
N ALA A 1 12.83 -0.88 -4.34
CA ALA A 1 13.52 0.43 -4.17
C ALA A 1 13.64 0.83 -2.69
N SER A 2 12.55 0.84 -1.91
CA SER A 2 12.54 1.35 -0.52
C SER A 2 13.58 0.70 0.40
N ILE A 3 13.71 -0.64 0.38
CA ILE A 3 14.71 -1.34 1.19
C ILE A 3 16.14 -0.95 0.80
N ARG A 4 16.42 -0.83 -0.50
CA ARG A 4 17.72 -0.39 -1.01
C ARG A 4 18.02 1.06 -0.65
N ALA A 5 17.01 1.91 -0.52
CA ALA A 5 17.19 3.27 -0.04
C ALA A 5 17.63 3.27 1.44
N MET A 6 17.07 2.41 2.28
CA MET A 6 17.53 2.24 3.66
C MET A 6 18.98 1.71 3.70
N ASP A 7 19.32 0.71 2.88
CA ASP A 7 20.70 0.22 2.76
C ASP A 7 21.65 1.36 2.35
N ALA A 8 21.27 2.17 1.35
CA ALA A 8 22.06 3.29 0.88
C ALA A 8 22.24 4.37 1.94
N ILE A 9 21.19 4.69 2.71
CA ILE A 9 21.26 5.62 3.84
C ILE A 9 22.24 5.10 4.90
N GLN A 10 22.14 3.83 5.30
CA GLN A 10 23.05 3.26 6.30
C GLN A 10 24.50 3.28 5.81
N ASN A 11 24.72 2.86 4.56
CA ASN A 11 26.05 2.84 3.94
C ASN A 11 26.66 4.25 3.84
N PHE A 12 25.87 5.24 3.42
CA PHE A 12 26.32 6.62 3.31
C PHE A 12 26.63 7.21 4.69
N THR A 13 25.74 7.02 5.66
CA THR A 13 25.90 7.54 7.02
C THR A 13 27.11 6.93 7.74
N ALA A 14 27.49 5.68 7.43
CA ALA A 14 28.69 5.06 7.99
C ALA A 14 30.00 5.80 7.67
N HIS A 15 30.01 6.65 6.63
CA HIS A 15 31.16 7.48 6.26
C HIS A 15 31.07 8.90 6.87
N LEU A 16 30.01 9.20 7.61
CA LEU A 16 29.80 10.46 8.30
C LEU A 16 30.12 10.30 9.78
N SER A 17 30.55 11.38 10.44
CA SER A 17 30.78 11.41 11.89
C SER A 17 29.47 11.55 12.69
N ILE A 18 28.41 10.84 12.30
CA ILE A 18 27.10 10.81 12.97
C ILE A 18 26.63 9.36 13.16
N PRO A 19 25.70 9.10 14.10
CA PRO A 19 25.17 7.75 14.32
C PRO A 19 24.47 7.17 13.08
N VAL A 20 24.75 5.90 12.76
CA VAL A 20 24.08 5.17 11.69
C VAL A 20 22.67 4.78 12.13
N PRO A 21 21.61 5.10 11.37
CA PRO A 21 20.25 4.71 11.74
C PRO A 21 20.07 3.19 11.64
N GLU A 22 19.59 2.57 12.71
CA GLU A 22 19.28 1.13 12.74
C GLU A 22 17.82 0.83 12.34
N THR A 23 16.94 1.81 12.55
CA THR A 23 15.50 1.69 12.34
C THR A 23 14.94 2.90 11.60
N PHE A 24 13.80 2.70 10.95
CA PHE A 24 13.19 3.64 10.02
C PHE A 24 11.69 3.75 10.24
N ILE A 25 11.18 4.97 10.03
CA ILE A 25 9.77 5.22 9.78
C ILE A 25 9.63 5.49 8.28
N VAL A 26 8.72 4.79 7.63
CA VAL A 26 8.52 4.90 6.18
C VAL A 26 7.14 5.48 5.87
N GLY A 27 7.04 6.27 4.81
CA GLY A 27 5.79 6.92 4.44
C GLY A 27 5.74 7.31 2.97
N GLY A 28 4.53 7.51 2.48
CA GLY A 28 4.31 7.84 1.08
C GLY A 28 2.84 8.04 0.76
N ALA A 29 2.56 8.82 -0.28
CA ALA A 29 1.21 9.12 -0.76
C ALA A 29 0.86 8.38 -2.06
N SER A 30 -0.43 8.05 -2.22
CA SER A 30 -0.97 7.36 -3.39
C SER A 30 -0.24 6.03 -3.63
N LYS A 31 0.27 5.76 -4.83
CA LYS A 31 1.05 4.53 -5.13
C LYS A 31 2.22 4.30 -4.16
N ARG A 32 2.81 5.38 -3.63
CA ARG A 32 3.85 5.28 -2.60
C ARG A 32 3.29 4.92 -1.22
N GLY A 33 2.04 5.27 -0.92
CA GLY A 33 1.33 4.79 0.27
C GLY A 33 1.14 3.29 0.26
N TRP A 34 0.77 2.72 -0.89
CA TRP A 34 0.74 1.27 -1.06
C TRP A 34 2.14 0.62 -0.98
N THR A 35 3.16 1.34 -1.44
CA THR A 35 4.56 0.93 -1.26
C THR A 35 5.00 0.97 0.21
N THR A 36 4.45 1.87 1.04
CA THR A 36 4.72 1.93 2.48
C THR A 36 4.32 0.63 3.18
N TRP A 37 3.13 0.10 2.89
CA TRP A 37 2.68 -1.20 3.39
C TRP A 37 3.62 -2.34 2.98
N ASN A 38 4.05 -2.35 1.71
CA ASN A 38 5.02 -3.32 1.20
C ASN A 38 6.39 -3.20 1.87
N ALA A 39 6.89 -1.98 2.11
CA ALA A 39 8.17 -1.79 2.78
C ALA A 39 8.12 -2.33 4.22
N ALA A 40 7.02 -2.07 4.93
CA ALA A 40 6.77 -2.58 6.27
C ALA A 40 6.65 -4.11 6.30
N SER A 41 6.04 -4.73 5.28
CA SER A 41 5.88 -6.19 5.20
C SER A 41 7.15 -6.94 4.82
N VAL A 42 8.03 -6.31 4.04
CA VAL A 42 9.29 -6.90 3.55
C VAL A 42 10.41 -6.80 4.59
N ASP A 43 10.50 -5.69 5.33
CA ASP A 43 11.56 -5.47 6.31
C ASP A 43 11.02 -4.99 7.68
N PRO A 44 10.24 -5.84 8.37
CA PRO A 44 9.61 -5.47 9.64
C PRO A 44 10.60 -5.33 10.80
N LYS A 45 11.87 -5.71 10.60
CA LYS A 45 12.92 -5.55 11.62
C LYS A 45 13.45 -4.11 11.65
N ARG A 46 13.68 -3.52 10.47
CA ARG A 46 14.17 -2.12 10.37
C ARG A 46 13.03 -1.11 10.33
N VAL A 47 11.87 -1.47 9.79
CA VAL A 47 10.70 -0.58 9.76
C VAL A 47 9.93 -0.67 11.07
N ILE A 48 10.03 0.37 11.89
CA ILE A 48 9.34 0.45 13.20
C ILE A 48 8.07 1.30 13.17
N GLY A 49 7.87 2.07 12.11
CA GLY A 49 6.66 2.86 11.88
C GLY A 49 6.33 3.02 10.40
N ALA A 50 5.04 3.15 10.10
CA ALA A 50 4.52 3.32 8.74
C ALA A 50 3.49 4.45 8.67
N THR A 51 3.57 5.26 7.62
CA THR A 51 2.61 6.35 7.34
C THR A 51 2.14 6.29 5.88
N PRO A 52 1.24 5.34 5.55
CA PRO A 52 0.59 5.28 4.24
C PRO A 52 -0.44 6.42 4.12
N ILE A 53 -0.41 7.14 3.00
CA ILE A 53 -1.26 8.31 2.76
C ILE A 53 -2.08 8.07 1.48
N VAL A 54 -3.40 8.23 1.58
CA VAL A 54 -4.39 8.22 0.48
C VAL A 54 -4.35 6.99 -0.45
N MET A 55 -3.85 5.85 0.02
CA MET A 55 -3.96 4.58 -0.72
C MET A 55 -3.81 3.39 0.22
N ASP A 56 -4.94 2.96 0.77
CA ASP A 56 -5.11 1.79 1.60
C ASP A 56 -5.83 0.65 0.85
N LEU A 57 -5.62 0.57 -0.46
CA LEU A 57 -6.17 -0.46 -1.33
C LEU A 57 -5.51 -1.84 -1.07
N LEU A 58 -5.61 -2.33 0.15
CA LEU A 58 -5.25 -3.69 0.57
C LEU A 58 -6.40 -4.63 0.20
N ASN A 59 -6.19 -5.94 0.13
CA ASN A 59 -7.26 -6.86 -0.34
C ASN A 59 -7.85 -6.40 -1.68
N LEU A 60 -6.95 -6.21 -2.65
CA LEU A 60 -7.09 -5.45 -3.87
C LEU A 60 -8.38 -5.76 -4.63
N GLN A 61 -8.68 -7.05 -4.84
CA GLN A 61 -9.86 -7.48 -5.58
C GLN A 61 -11.16 -7.10 -4.85
N SER A 62 -11.23 -7.36 -3.55
CA SER A 62 -12.40 -7.04 -2.73
C SER A 62 -12.66 -5.53 -2.70
N ASN A 63 -11.59 -4.73 -2.55
CA ASN A 63 -11.70 -3.28 -2.52
C ASN A 63 -12.09 -2.67 -3.89
N LEU A 64 -11.60 -3.22 -5.01
CA LEU A 64 -12.03 -2.77 -6.33
C LEU A 64 -13.52 -3.05 -6.57
N HIS A 65 -14.03 -4.20 -6.11
CA HIS A 65 -15.46 -4.48 -6.14
C HIS A 65 -16.27 -3.57 -5.22
N HIS A 66 -15.73 -3.28 -4.03
CA HIS A 66 -16.35 -2.34 -3.09
C HIS A 66 -16.48 -0.94 -3.70
N LEU A 67 -15.39 -0.40 -4.24
CA LEU A 67 -15.37 0.89 -4.94
C LEU A 67 -16.46 0.98 -6.01
N TYR A 68 -16.54 -0.03 -6.90
CA TYR A 68 -17.53 -0.07 -7.96
C TYR A 68 -18.97 -0.08 -7.42
N ARG A 69 -19.23 -0.87 -6.37
CA ARG A 69 -20.57 -0.96 -5.76
C ARG A 69 -20.97 0.31 -5.02
N SER A 70 -20.04 0.91 -4.27
CA SER A 70 -20.30 2.10 -3.46
C SER A 70 -20.66 3.32 -4.31
N LEU A 71 -20.09 3.42 -5.51
CA LEU A 71 -20.30 4.56 -6.41
C LEU A 71 -21.22 4.21 -7.60
N VAL A 72 -21.74 2.99 -7.64
CA VAL A 72 -22.61 2.48 -8.72
C VAL A 72 -21.93 2.62 -10.10
N GLY A 73 -20.62 2.37 -10.14
CA GLY A 73 -19.79 2.55 -11.32
C GLY A 73 -18.34 2.91 -11.00
N TRP A 74 -17.53 3.02 -12.06
CA TRP A 74 -16.18 3.57 -11.95
C TRP A 74 -16.23 5.11 -11.98
N THR A 75 -15.40 5.74 -11.15
CA THR A 75 -15.32 7.21 -11.05
C THR A 75 -14.60 7.83 -12.25
N PHE A 76 -14.74 9.15 -12.41
CA PHE A 76 -13.98 9.87 -13.44
C PHE A 76 -12.47 9.76 -13.20
N ALA A 77 -12.05 9.61 -11.95
CA ALA A 77 -10.66 9.41 -11.55
C ALA A 77 -10.04 8.16 -12.21
N LEU A 78 -10.86 7.14 -12.46
CA LEU A 78 -10.45 5.87 -13.07
C LEU A 78 -10.60 5.82 -14.60
N LYS A 79 -10.89 6.95 -15.25
CA LYS A 79 -11.10 7.03 -16.71
C LYS A 79 -9.98 6.40 -17.53
N ASP A 80 -8.72 6.63 -17.17
CA ASP A 80 -7.58 6.09 -17.92
C ASP A 80 -7.52 4.56 -17.84
N PHE A 81 -7.87 3.98 -16.69
CA PHE A 81 -7.96 2.53 -16.52
C PHE A 81 -9.12 1.93 -17.31
N TYR A 82 -10.25 2.65 -17.40
CA TYR A 82 -11.36 2.25 -18.25
C TYR A 82 -10.96 2.27 -19.73
N ALA A 83 -10.26 3.31 -20.18
CA ALA A 83 -9.77 3.42 -21.55
C ALA A 83 -8.75 2.33 -21.92
N LEU A 84 -8.02 1.80 -20.93
CA LEU A 84 -7.10 0.67 -21.10
C LEU A 84 -7.76 -0.71 -20.99
N ASP A 85 -9.08 -0.76 -20.78
CA ASP A 85 -9.88 -1.98 -20.65
C ASP A 85 -9.33 -2.98 -19.61
N ILE A 86 -8.87 -2.46 -18.47
CA ILE A 86 -8.23 -3.30 -17.44
C ILE A 86 -9.23 -3.93 -16.46
N PHE A 87 -10.44 -3.37 -16.33
CA PHE A 87 -11.43 -3.80 -15.34
C PHE A 87 -11.99 -5.21 -15.58
N PRO A 88 -12.20 -5.70 -16.83
CA PRO A 88 -12.61 -7.08 -17.07
C PRO A 88 -11.65 -8.13 -16.50
N PHE A 89 -10.38 -7.78 -16.25
CA PHE A 89 -9.41 -8.71 -15.72
C PHE A 89 -9.53 -8.94 -14.21
N ILE A 90 -10.24 -8.08 -13.46
CA ILE A 90 -10.31 -8.14 -11.99
C ILE A 90 -10.77 -9.52 -11.49
N ASP A 91 -11.74 -10.13 -12.16
CA ASP A 91 -12.31 -11.43 -11.78
C ASP A 91 -11.60 -12.64 -12.40
N THR A 92 -10.47 -12.43 -13.08
CA THR A 92 -9.72 -13.54 -13.68
C THR A 92 -8.83 -14.26 -12.67
N ASP A 93 -8.54 -15.53 -12.94
CA ASP A 93 -7.58 -16.30 -12.14
C ASP A 93 -6.19 -15.66 -12.15
N ASN A 94 -5.79 -15.06 -13.28
CA ASN A 94 -4.51 -14.37 -13.39
C ASN A 94 -4.41 -13.17 -12.44
N PHE A 95 -5.48 -12.37 -12.34
CA PHE A 95 -5.52 -11.25 -11.39
C PHE A 95 -5.49 -11.75 -9.95
N THR A 96 -6.26 -12.80 -9.66
CA THR A 96 -6.26 -13.44 -8.33
C THR A 96 -4.87 -13.96 -7.95
N GLN A 97 -4.16 -14.61 -8.88
CA GLN A 97 -2.79 -15.10 -8.64
C GLN A 97 -1.80 -13.95 -8.46
N MET A 98 -1.90 -12.89 -9.27
CA MET A 98 -1.07 -11.69 -9.11
C MET A 98 -1.31 -11.04 -7.75
N ALA A 99 -2.56 -10.82 -7.35
CA ALA A 99 -2.92 -10.18 -6.09
C ALA A 99 -2.34 -10.94 -4.88
N LYS A 100 -2.33 -12.29 -4.91
CA LYS A 100 -1.68 -13.13 -3.88
C LYS A 100 -0.18 -12.82 -3.68
N ILE A 101 0.49 -12.29 -4.69
CA ILE A 101 1.92 -11.99 -4.68
C ILE A 101 2.18 -10.52 -4.33
N ILE A 102 1.39 -9.60 -4.89
CA ILE A 102 1.71 -8.16 -4.82
C ILE A 102 1.01 -7.44 -3.67
N ASP A 103 -0.13 -7.95 -3.20
CA ASP A 103 -0.98 -7.26 -2.24
C ASP A 103 -0.44 -7.40 -0.81
N PRO A 104 -0.14 -6.26 -0.12
CA PRO A 104 0.34 -6.29 1.26
C PRO A 104 -0.59 -7.04 2.21
N PHE A 105 -1.89 -7.10 1.93
CA PHE A 105 -2.86 -7.83 2.75
C PHE A 105 -2.42 -9.28 3.05
N ASN A 106 -1.85 -9.96 2.07
CA ASN A 106 -1.37 -11.35 2.21
C ASN A 106 -0.19 -11.49 3.18
N TYR A 107 0.44 -10.37 3.55
CA TYR A 107 1.60 -10.31 4.43
C TYR A 107 1.29 -9.66 5.77
N PHE A 108 0.01 -9.45 6.12
CA PHE A 108 -0.44 -8.77 7.35
C PHE A 108 0.31 -9.24 8.60
N ASN A 109 0.49 -10.55 8.77
CA ASN A 109 1.19 -11.11 9.93
C ASN A 109 2.63 -10.64 10.09
N ARG A 110 3.28 -10.15 9.03
CA ARG A 110 4.66 -9.64 9.05
C ARG A 110 4.75 -8.22 9.61
N TYR A 111 3.71 -7.40 9.40
CA TYR A 111 3.72 -5.98 9.76
C TYR A 111 2.65 -5.56 10.78
N LYS A 112 1.78 -6.48 11.23
CA LYS A 112 0.72 -6.19 12.20
C LYS A 112 1.16 -5.54 13.52
N SER A 113 2.42 -5.70 13.92
CA SER A 113 2.98 -5.09 15.13
C SER A 113 3.59 -3.69 14.89
N ILE A 114 3.72 -3.26 13.64
CA ILE A 114 4.32 -1.97 13.27
C ILE A 114 3.34 -0.84 13.59
N LYS A 115 3.83 0.22 14.22
CA LYS A 115 3.01 1.40 14.52
C LYS A 115 2.65 2.11 13.23
N THR A 116 1.36 2.15 12.91
CA THR A 116 0.88 2.70 11.64
C THR A 116 -0.01 3.90 11.86
N LEU A 117 0.29 5.00 11.17
CA LEU A 117 -0.56 6.18 11.04
C LEU A 117 -1.08 6.23 9.60
N GLN A 118 -2.27 5.70 9.36
CA GLN A 118 -2.93 5.79 8.08
C GLN A 118 -3.58 7.18 7.93
N ILE A 119 -3.36 7.82 6.79
CA ILE A 119 -3.94 9.13 6.47
C ILE A 119 -4.81 8.99 5.23
N GLN A 120 -6.08 9.37 5.36
CA GLN A 120 -7.13 9.25 4.35
C GLN A 120 -7.84 10.59 4.14
N THR A 121 -8.67 10.69 3.10
CA THR A 121 -9.58 11.83 2.91
C THR A 121 -10.96 11.35 2.49
N THR A 122 -12.00 12.09 2.85
CA THR A 122 -13.40 11.71 2.60
C THR A 122 -13.83 11.91 1.15
N GLY A 123 -13.09 12.68 0.36
CA GLY A 123 -13.43 13.05 -1.02
C GLY A 123 -12.50 12.48 -2.09
N ASP A 124 -11.75 11.42 -1.78
CA ASP A 124 -10.87 10.77 -2.77
C ASP A 124 -11.67 9.78 -3.63
N GLU A 125 -11.84 10.11 -4.91
CA GLU A 125 -12.53 9.26 -5.88
C GLU A 125 -11.66 8.12 -6.47
N PHE A 126 -10.38 8.05 -6.11
CA PHE A 126 -9.53 6.89 -6.41
C PHE A 126 -9.62 5.83 -5.31
N PHE A 127 -9.63 6.25 -4.04
CA PHE A 127 -9.57 5.36 -2.88
C PHE A 127 -10.54 5.86 -1.81
N LEU A 128 -11.68 5.18 -1.70
CA LEU A 128 -12.71 5.58 -0.75
C LEU A 128 -12.25 5.39 0.69
N LEU A 129 -12.71 6.28 1.58
CA LEU A 129 -12.42 6.20 3.01
C LEU A 129 -12.87 4.86 3.63
N ASP A 130 -13.95 4.27 3.11
CA ASP A 130 -14.50 3.02 3.62
C ASP A 130 -13.82 1.77 3.03
N ASN A 131 -12.74 1.93 2.25
CA ASN A 131 -11.86 0.83 1.85
C ASN A 131 -11.33 0.04 3.04
N GLU A 132 -11.19 0.68 4.21
CA GLU A 132 -10.75 0.05 5.45
C GLU A 132 -11.61 -1.18 5.83
N ILE A 133 -12.90 -1.19 5.47
CA ILE A 133 -13.84 -2.31 5.70
C ILE A 133 -13.33 -3.60 5.05
N CYS A 134 -12.69 -3.50 3.89
CA CYS A 134 -12.17 -4.65 3.15
C CYS A 134 -10.68 -4.91 3.44
N SER A 135 -9.97 -3.97 4.08
CA SER A 135 -8.51 -3.90 4.03
C SER A 135 -7.78 -4.52 5.21
N LEU A 136 -8.45 -4.73 6.35
CA LEU A 136 -7.83 -5.33 7.54
C LEU A 136 -8.64 -6.54 8.01
N PRO A 137 -8.00 -7.68 8.32
CA PRO A 137 -8.70 -8.80 8.92
C PRO A 137 -9.25 -8.39 10.29
N SER A 138 -10.51 -8.74 10.56
CA SER A 138 -11.18 -8.58 11.86
C SER A 138 -10.48 -9.34 12.99
#